data_AF-A0A959PW97-F1
#
_entry.id   AF-A0A959PW97-F1
#
_cell.length_a   1.000
_cell.length_b   1.000
_cell.length_c   1.000
_cell.angle_alpha   90.00
_cell.angle_beta   90.00
_cell.angle_gamma   90.00
#
_symmetry.space_group_name_H-M   'P 1'
#
loop_
_entity.id
_entity.type
_entity.pdbx_description
1 polymer ?
#
loop_
_entity_poly.entity_id
_entity_poly.type
_entity_poly.pdbx_seq_one_letter_code
_entity_poly.pdbx_strand_id
1 'polypeptide(L)'
;DRRFFFATAIIVWISVICLYSLYIGRANDLNNVSDLSLWQRYRKIPEGIFKILTTKLGLPILLISLGINFFLIYTKVVANRKDNLLKTSKWLAVFVLLYIVLLPFGGYREYRPYTVRYDTLIPVTLILIYLYGQTSLFLLDELKGWRSNVFIIFITGLSFFFTVSDQANFENYYCEVDKLRTISVSSMDVVALRDDCPVMEFRIAHDKENSILKAELLYKWNITSKPKLFYQEAKIED
;
A
#
# COMPACT_ATOMS: atom_id res chain seq x y z
N ASP A 1 -23.13 34.93 5.43
CA ASP A 1 -22.75 34.11 4.27
C ASP A 1 -22.87 32.62 4.61
N ARG A 2 -23.94 31.95 4.16
CA ARG A 2 -24.27 30.56 4.54
C ARG A 2 -23.19 29.56 4.10
N ARG A 3 -22.51 29.83 2.98
CA ARG A 3 -21.46 28.94 2.46
C ARG A 3 -20.23 28.93 3.35
N PHE A 4 -19.86 30.10 3.89
CA PHE A 4 -18.76 30.22 4.85
C PHE A 4 -19.05 29.47 6.15
N PHE A 5 -20.28 29.60 6.69
CA PHE A 5 -20.68 28.88 7.91
C PHE A 5 -20.69 27.36 7.70
N PHE A 6 -21.17 26.89 6.54
CA PHE A 6 -21.18 25.47 6.23
C PHE A 6 -19.76 24.91 6.05
N ALA A 7 -18.88 25.64 5.35
CA ALA A 7 -17.49 25.24 5.16
C ALA A 7 -16.72 25.19 6.49
N THR A 8 -16.91 26.16 7.37
CA THR A 8 -16.29 26.20 8.70
C THR A 8 -16.79 25.05 9.58
N ALA A 9 -18.10 24.77 9.58
CA ALA A 9 -18.66 23.63 10.29
C ALA A 9 -18.06 22.29 9.83
N ILE A 10 -17.89 22.11 8.51
CA ILE A 10 -17.23 20.90 7.96
C ILE A 10 -15.78 20.80 8.42
N ILE A 11 -15.01 21.89 8.36
CA ILE A 11 -13.60 21.89 8.77
C ILE A 11 -13.49 21.52 10.26
N VAL A 12 -14.30 22.15 11.12
CA VAL A 12 -14.32 21.84 12.55
C VAL A 12 -14.66 20.36 12.78
N TRP A 13 -15.67 19.84 12.09
CA TRP A 13 -16.08 18.45 12.20
C TRP A 13 -14.96 17.48 11.78
N ILE A 14 -14.29 17.75 10.66
CA ILE A 14 -13.14 16.96 10.19
C ILE A 14 -12.01 17.03 11.21
N SER A 15 -11.69 18.22 11.74
CA SER A 15 -10.65 18.37 12.76
C SER A 15 -10.96 17.57 14.02
N VAL A 16 -12.22 17.56 14.48
CA VAL A 16 -12.65 16.75 15.64
C VAL A 16 -12.46 15.25 15.37
N ILE A 17 -12.87 14.76 14.21
CA ILE A 17 -12.69 13.35 13.84
C ILE A 17 -11.19 13.00 13.75
N CYS A 18 -10.37 13.86 13.15
CA CYS A 18 -8.93 13.66 13.07
C CYS A 18 -8.27 13.60 14.46
N LEU A 19 -8.63 14.50 15.37
CA LEU A 19 -8.13 14.51 16.74
C LEU A 19 -8.57 13.27 17.52
N TYR A 20 -9.82 12.85 17.35
CA TYR A 20 -10.34 11.64 17.98
C TYR A 20 -9.60 10.37 17.48
N SER A 21 -9.38 10.27 16.17
CA SER A 21 -8.57 9.19 15.60
C SER A 21 -7.15 9.19 16.14
N LEU A 22 -6.54 10.37 16.32
CA LEU A 22 -5.20 10.50 16.90
C LEU A 22 -5.19 10.10 18.38
N TYR A 23 -6.24 10.45 19.13
CA TYR A 23 -6.41 10.07 20.53
C TYR A 23 -6.52 8.55 20.70
N ILE A 24 -7.42 7.89 19.96
CA ILE A 24 -7.53 6.42 19.99
C ILE A 24 -6.23 5.77 19.53
N GLY A 25 -5.56 6.36 18.54
CA GLY A 25 -4.29 5.86 18.02
C GLY A 25 -3.22 5.67 19.10
N ARG A 26 -3.24 6.46 20.18
CA ARG A 26 -2.30 6.34 21.31
C ARG A 26 -2.45 5.05 22.11
N ALA A 27 -3.61 4.41 22.10
CA ALA A 27 -3.88 3.18 22.83
C ALA A 27 -3.47 1.90 22.06
N ASN A 28 -2.82 2.01 20.89
CA ASN A 28 -2.31 0.85 20.17
C ASN A 28 -0.94 0.41 20.73
N ASP A 29 -0.85 -0.81 21.23
CA ASP A 29 0.40 -1.42 21.74
C ASP A 29 1.56 -1.40 20.73
N LEU A 30 1.24 -1.46 19.43
CA LEU A 30 2.22 -1.37 18.34
C LEU A 30 2.99 -0.03 18.29
N ASN A 31 2.49 1.03 18.93
CA ASN A 31 3.15 2.33 18.94
C ASN A 31 4.24 2.46 20.02
N ASN A 32 4.31 1.54 20.99
CA ASN A 32 5.26 1.63 22.11
C ASN A 32 6.60 0.91 21.86
N VAL A 33 6.75 0.21 20.74
CA VAL A 33 7.81 -0.81 20.57
C VAL A 33 8.98 -0.37 19.68
N SER A 34 8.87 0.72 18.90
CA SER A 34 10.00 1.19 18.07
C SER A 34 9.92 2.68 17.68
N ASP A 35 10.56 3.53 18.47
CA ASP A 35 10.62 4.97 18.19
C ASP A 35 11.78 5.31 17.25
N LEU A 36 11.62 5.00 15.95
CA LEU A 36 12.38 5.72 14.94
C LEU A 36 12.00 7.20 15.02
N SER A 37 13.00 8.07 15.13
CA SER A 37 12.84 9.51 15.05
C SER A 37 12.19 9.92 13.73
N LEU A 38 11.48 11.06 13.72
CA LEU A 38 10.82 11.57 12.51
C LEU A 38 11.80 11.69 11.33
N TRP A 39 13.03 12.14 11.59
CA TRP A 39 14.08 12.24 10.57
C TRP A 39 14.47 10.89 9.96
N GLN A 40 14.62 9.84 10.78
CA GLN A 40 14.89 8.49 10.28
C GLN A 40 13.77 7.98 9.38
N ARG A 41 12.51 8.29 9.71
CA ARG A 41 11.35 7.93 8.87
C ARG A 41 11.40 8.64 7.51
N TYR A 42 11.79 9.92 7.46
CA TYR A 42 12.00 10.62 6.18
C TYR A 42 13.09 9.97 5.32
N ARG A 43 14.19 9.47 5.92
CA ARG A 43 15.22 8.72 5.17
C ARG A 43 14.71 7.42 4.56
N LYS A 44 13.64 6.83 5.11
CA LYS A 44 12.98 5.64 4.56
C LYS A 44 12.08 5.93 3.35
N ILE A 45 11.75 7.19 3.06
CA ILE A 45 10.93 7.54 1.88
C ILE A 45 11.65 7.19 0.57
N PRO A 46 12.88 7.68 0.30
CA PRO A 46 13.60 7.32 -0.93
C PRO A 46 13.81 5.81 -1.07
N GLU A 47 14.17 5.12 0.02
CA GLU A 47 14.33 3.67 0.02
C GLU A 47 13.02 2.95 -0.37
N GLY A 48 11.89 3.40 0.19
CA GLY A 48 10.56 2.85 -0.12
C GLY A 48 10.15 3.10 -1.57
N ILE A 49 10.37 4.31 -2.09
CA ILE A 49 10.11 4.66 -3.49
C ILE A 49 10.95 3.77 -4.41
N PHE A 50 12.25 3.67 -4.15
CA PHE A 50 13.15 2.82 -4.94
C PHE A 50 12.72 1.36 -4.93
N LYS A 51 12.37 0.82 -3.76
CA LYS A 51 11.86 -0.55 -3.63
C LYS A 51 10.60 -0.77 -4.46
N ILE A 52 9.65 0.14 -4.44
CA ILE A 52 8.40 0.00 -5.21
C ILE A 52 8.65 0.08 -6.71
N LEU A 53 9.53 0.98 -7.15
CA LEU A 53 9.91 1.09 -8.56
C LEU A 53 10.71 -0.12 -9.08
N THR A 54 11.40 -0.85 -8.21
CA THR A 54 12.24 -2.00 -8.60
C THR A 54 11.57 -3.35 -8.42
N THR A 55 10.65 -3.49 -7.46
CA THR A 55 10.01 -4.78 -7.15
C THR A 55 9.02 -5.21 -8.21
N LYS A 56 8.21 -4.29 -8.74
CA LYS A 56 7.25 -4.55 -9.81
C LYS A 56 7.36 -3.47 -10.89
N LEU A 57 7.38 -3.89 -12.15
CA LEU A 57 7.51 -2.98 -13.28
C LEU A 57 6.25 -2.15 -13.56
N GLY A 58 5.12 -2.47 -12.94
CA GLY A 58 3.84 -1.80 -13.19
C GLY A 58 3.89 -0.29 -12.96
N LEU A 59 4.39 0.17 -11.80
CA LEU A 59 4.48 1.60 -11.51
C LEU A 59 5.50 2.33 -12.42
N PRO A 60 6.73 1.84 -12.64
CA PRO A 60 7.64 2.42 -13.63
C PRO A 60 7.04 2.56 -15.02
N ILE A 61 6.35 1.54 -15.52
CA ILE A 61 5.73 1.54 -16.84
C ILE A 61 4.62 2.60 -16.90
N LEU A 62 3.80 2.73 -15.85
CA LEU A 62 2.78 3.77 -15.75
C LEU A 62 3.39 5.19 -15.75
N LEU A 63 4.52 5.39 -15.06
CA LEU A 63 5.21 6.68 -15.05
C LEU A 63 5.82 7.02 -16.41
N ILE A 64 6.41 6.03 -17.08
CA ILE A 64 6.96 6.19 -18.44
C ILE A 64 5.84 6.51 -19.43
N SER A 65 4.70 5.81 -19.37
CA SER A 65 3.57 6.06 -20.26
C SER A 65 2.94 7.44 -20.03
N LEU A 66 2.80 7.87 -18.77
CA LEU A 66 2.45 9.25 -18.42
C LEU A 66 3.43 10.26 -18.99
N GLY A 67 4.74 10.00 -18.87
CA GLY A 67 5.79 10.84 -19.45
C GLY A 67 5.65 11.00 -20.96
N ILE A 68 5.41 9.90 -21.68
CA ILE A 68 5.13 9.91 -23.12
C ILE A 68 3.88 10.74 -23.42
N ASN A 69 2.79 10.54 -22.66
CA ASN A 69 1.55 11.30 -22.86
C ASN A 69 1.78 12.81 -22.68
N PHE A 70 2.42 13.23 -21.59
CA PHE A 70 2.72 14.65 -21.36
C PHE A 70 3.67 15.22 -22.41
N PHE A 71 4.66 14.44 -22.86
CA PHE A 71 5.56 14.85 -23.93
C PHE A 71 4.82 15.09 -25.25
N LEU A 72 3.90 14.19 -25.63
CA LEU A 72 3.07 14.35 -26.83
C LEU A 72 2.14 15.56 -26.72
N ILE A 73 1.49 15.76 -25.56
CA ILE A 73 0.63 16.92 -25.32
C ILE A 73 1.43 18.22 -25.42
N TYR A 74 2.62 18.26 -24.82
CA TYR A 74 3.46 19.44 -24.83
C TYR A 74 3.92 19.79 -26.25
N THR A 75 4.32 18.80 -27.05
CA THR A 75 4.94 18.99 -28.37
C THR A 75 3.97 19.06 -29.55
N LYS A 76 2.81 18.40 -29.48
CA LYS A 76 1.91 18.22 -30.64
C LYS A 76 0.57 18.95 -30.52
N VAL A 77 0.18 19.42 -29.33
CA VAL A 77 -1.13 20.04 -29.10
C VAL A 77 -1.03 21.55 -28.93
N VAL A 78 -1.99 22.26 -29.51
CA VAL A 78 -2.13 23.72 -29.47
C VAL A 78 -2.35 24.21 -28.02
N ALA A 79 -1.70 25.31 -27.64
CA ALA A 79 -1.68 25.86 -26.29
C ALA A 79 -3.07 25.97 -25.62
N ASN A 80 -4.04 26.61 -26.27
CA ASN A 80 -5.35 26.90 -25.67
C ASN A 80 -6.13 25.65 -25.22
N ARG A 81 -5.89 24.47 -25.81
CA ARG A 81 -6.61 23.25 -25.42
C ARG A 81 -5.94 22.47 -24.29
N LYS A 82 -4.63 22.61 -24.10
CA LYS A 82 -3.89 21.83 -23.07
C LYS A 82 -3.79 22.52 -21.71
N ASP A 83 -4.08 23.82 -21.61
CA ASP A 83 -3.84 24.60 -20.40
C ASP A 83 -4.62 24.11 -19.17
N ASN A 84 -5.92 23.79 -19.34
CA ASN A 84 -6.73 23.27 -18.23
C ASN A 84 -6.23 21.91 -17.74
N LEU A 85 -5.88 21.01 -18.67
CA LEU A 85 -5.35 19.68 -18.34
C LEU A 85 -4.01 19.80 -17.59
N LEU A 86 -3.11 20.67 -18.05
CA LEU A 86 -1.82 20.89 -17.40
C LEU A 86 -1.97 21.55 -16.03
N LYS A 87 -2.92 22.49 -15.87
CA LYS A 87 -3.21 23.13 -14.58
C LYS A 87 -3.73 22.10 -13.57
N THR A 88 -4.70 21.26 -13.95
CA THR A 88 -5.21 20.19 -13.10
C THR A 88 -4.11 19.19 -12.74
N SER A 89 -3.29 18.78 -13.71
CA SER A 89 -2.17 17.87 -13.50
C SER A 89 -1.13 18.44 -12.51
N LYS A 90 -0.83 19.73 -12.59
CA LYS A 90 0.07 20.41 -11.65
C LYS A 90 -0.48 20.37 -10.22
N TRP A 91 -1.76 20.67 -10.02
CA TRP A 91 -2.37 20.63 -8.70
C TRP A 91 -2.41 19.21 -8.11
N LEU A 92 -2.68 18.20 -8.95
CA LEU A 92 -2.61 16.80 -8.54
C LEU A 92 -1.19 16.38 -8.19
N ALA A 93 -0.17 16.85 -8.92
CA ALA A 93 1.23 16.60 -8.59
C ALA A 93 1.62 17.24 -7.25
N VAL A 94 1.18 18.48 -6.99
CA VAL A 94 1.37 19.15 -5.68
C VAL A 94 0.70 18.34 -4.56
N PHE A 95 -0.53 17.86 -4.77
CA PHE A 95 -1.22 17.01 -3.81
C PHE A 95 -0.43 15.72 -3.52
N VAL A 96 0.07 15.03 -4.55
CA VAL A 96 0.88 13.82 -4.39
C VAL A 96 2.15 14.10 -3.58
N LEU A 97 2.84 15.20 -3.86
CA LEU A 97 4.04 15.59 -3.10
C LEU A 97 3.72 15.87 -1.64
N LEU A 98 2.67 16.65 -1.36
CA LEU A 98 2.23 16.92 0.00
C LEU A 98 1.83 15.64 0.74
N TYR A 99 1.10 14.75 0.07
CA TYR A 99 0.71 13.46 0.63
C TYR A 99 1.92 12.62 1.03
N ILE A 100 2.92 12.47 0.14
CA ILE A 100 4.15 11.71 0.42
C ILE A 100 4.93 12.32 1.59
N VAL A 101 5.03 13.65 1.65
CA VAL A 101 5.70 14.37 2.76
C VAL A 101 4.97 14.13 4.09
N LEU A 102 3.65 13.97 4.07
CA LEU A 102 2.85 13.73 5.27
C LEU A 102 2.88 12.27 5.77
N LEU A 103 3.31 11.30 4.96
CA LEU A 103 3.31 9.87 5.36
C LEU A 103 4.09 9.55 6.65
N PRO A 104 5.28 10.12 6.95
CA PRO A 104 6.04 9.82 8.16
C PRO A 104 5.32 10.15 9.48
N PHE A 105 4.32 11.03 9.44
CA PHE A 105 3.52 11.39 10.61
C PHE A 105 2.58 10.26 11.05
N GLY A 106 2.36 9.23 10.21
CA GLY A 106 1.53 8.08 10.51
C GLY A 106 2.12 7.04 11.46
N GLY A 107 3.35 7.23 11.96
CA GLY A 107 4.03 6.27 12.84
C GLY A 107 5.02 5.37 12.10
N TYR A 108 5.82 4.63 12.87
CA TYR A 108 6.68 3.56 12.35
C TYR A 108 6.23 2.22 12.95
N ARG A 109 6.34 1.15 12.16
CA ARG A 109 6.08 -0.22 12.63
C ARG A 109 7.19 -1.11 12.09
N GLU A 110 7.79 -1.92 12.96
CA GLU A 110 8.97 -2.72 12.59
C GLU A 110 8.72 -3.70 11.44
N TYR A 111 7.54 -4.32 11.40
CA TYR A 111 7.13 -5.22 10.31
C TYR A 111 6.84 -4.50 8.98
N ARG A 112 6.89 -3.16 8.97
CA ARG A 112 6.71 -2.29 7.79
C ARG A 112 7.89 -1.31 7.71
N PRO A 113 9.08 -1.80 7.33
CA PRO A 113 10.33 -1.05 7.47
C PRO A 113 10.40 0.22 6.60
N TYR A 114 9.53 0.35 5.59
CA TYR A 114 9.46 1.51 4.71
C TYR A 114 8.18 2.31 4.95
N THR A 115 8.30 3.64 4.98
CA THR A 115 7.16 4.56 5.07
C THR A 115 6.31 4.56 3.80
N VAL A 116 6.97 4.53 2.64
CA VAL A 116 6.30 4.41 1.33
C VAL A 116 6.19 2.92 0.98
N ARG A 117 4.96 2.45 0.81
CA ARG A 117 4.60 1.05 0.51
C ARG A 117 3.42 1.03 -0.46
N TYR A 118 3.10 -0.15 -1.00
CA TYR A 118 1.98 -0.31 -1.93
C TYR A 118 0.64 0.10 -1.32
N ASP A 119 0.37 -0.28 -0.07
CA ASP A 119 -0.85 0.10 0.66
C ASP A 119 -0.92 1.59 0.95
N THR A 120 0.22 2.23 1.28
CA THR A 120 0.26 3.67 1.55
C THR A 120 0.31 4.53 0.29
N LEU A 121 0.70 3.97 -0.87
CA LEU A 121 0.72 4.68 -2.15
C LEU A 121 -0.61 4.64 -2.92
N ILE A 122 -1.63 3.90 -2.47
CA ILE A 122 -2.91 3.79 -3.21
C ILE A 122 -3.45 5.16 -3.68
N PRO A 123 -3.52 6.22 -2.84
CA PRO A 123 -4.00 7.52 -3.30
C PRO A 123 -3.17 8.11 -4.44
N VAL A 124 -1.85 7.93 -4.40
CA VAL A 124 -0.94 8.38 -5.45
C VAL A 124 -1.16 7.58 -6.73
N THR A 125 -1.23 6.26 -6.63
CA THR A 125 -1.46 5.37 -7.78
C THR A 125 -2.79 5.67 -8.48
N LEU A 126 -3.86 5.93 -7.72
CA LEU A 126 -5.16 6.33 -8.29
C LEU A 126 -5.08 7.64 -9.06
N ILE A 127 -4.36 8.63 -8.53
CA ILE A 127 -4.12 9.89 -9.23
C ILE A 127 -3.33 9.67 -10.52
N LEU A 128 -2.30 8.83 -10.50
CA LEU A 128 -1.51 8.50 -11.69
C LEU A 128 -2.37 7.79 -12.75
N ILE A 129 -3.20 6.83 -12.36
CA ILE A 129 -4.14 6.14 -13.27
C ILE A 129 -5.16 7.13 -13.85
N TYR A 130 -5.71 8.01 -13.02
CA TYR A 130 -6.63 9.06 -13.46
C TYR A 130 -5.96 9.99 -14.49
N LEU A 131 -4.74 10.47 -14.20
CA LEU A 131 -3.98 11.32 -15.12
C LEU A 131 -3.66 10.57 -16.41
N TYR A 132 -3.31 9.29 -16.33
CA TYR A 132 -3.02 8.47 -17.50
C TYR A 132 -4.26 8.35 -18.38
N GLY A 133 -5.43 8.03 -17.80
CA GLY A 133 -6.70 7.96 -18.52
C GLY A 133 -7.08 9.30 -19.17
N GLN A 134 -7.03 10.39 -18.40
CA GLN A 134 -7.35 11.74 -18.90
C GLN A 134 -6.43 12.17 -20.05
N THR A 135 -5.12 12.02 -19.88
CA THR A 135 -4.14 12.39 -20.91
C THR A 135 -4.23 11.50 -22.14
N SER A 136 -4.56 10.20 -21.97
CA SER A 136 -4.74 9.27 -23.09
C SER A 136 -5.99 9.61 -23.90
N LEU A 137 -7.14 9.83 -23.25
CA LEU A 137 -8.36 10.24 -23.93
C LEU A 137 -8.17 11.56 -24.67
N PHE A 138 -7.56 12.55 -24.01
CA PHE A 138 -7.24 13.84 -24.63
C PHE A 138 -6.35 13.69 -25.88
N LEU A 139 -5.36 12.80 -25.84
CA LEU A 139 -4.50 12.54 -27.00
C LEU A 139 -5.24 11.81 -28.13
N LEU A 140 -6.19 10.92 -27.82
CA LEU A 140 -7.00 10.26 -28.84
C LEU A 140 -7.88 11.26 -29.60
N ASP A 141 -8.39 12.29 -28.92
CA ASP A 141 -9.19 13.35 -29.53
C ASP A 141 -8.34 14.30 -30.43
N GLU A 142 -7.08 14.53 -30.05
CA GLU A 142 -6.20 15.47 -30.76
C GLU A 142 -5.38 14.81 -31.88
N LEU A 143 -4.95 13.56 -31.72
CA LEU A 143 -4.18 12.84 -32.73
C LEU A 143 -5.09 12.34 -33.85
N LYS A 144 -4.67 12.54 -35.11
CA LYS A 144 -5.44 12.12 -36.30
C LYS A 144 -4.66 11.16 -37.19
N GLY A 145 -5.39 10.33 -37.93
CA GLY A 145 -4.83 9.40 -38.91
C GLY A 145 -3.92 8.34 -38.28
N TRP A 146 -2.80 8.03 -38.93
CA TRP A 146 -1.90 6.95 -38.51
C TRP A 146 -1.35 7.11 -37.08
N ARG A 147 -1.15 8.35 -36.62
CA ARG A 147 -0.64 8.62 -35.25
C ARG A 147 -1.63 8.19 -34.17
N SER A 148 -2.93 8.36 -34.44
CA SER A 148 -3.99 7.91 -33.55
C SER A 148 -4.00 6.39 -33.46
N ASN A 149 -3.90 5.70 -34.61
CA ASN A 149 -3.84 4.23 -34.64
C ASN A 149 -2.64 3.66 -33.88
N VAL A 150 -1.45 4.25 -34.05
CA VAL A 150 -0.25 3.85 -33.29
C VAL A 150 -0.46 4.06 -31.78
N PHE A 151 -1.11 5.16 -31.40
CA PHE A 151 -1.39 5.45 -30.00
C PHE A 151 -2.44 4.49 -29.39
N ILE A 152 -3.45 4.09 -30.16
CA ILE A 152 -4.42 3.06 -29.76
C ILE A 152 -3.72 1.72 -29.53
N ILE A 153 -2.81 1.31 -30.43
CA ILE A 153 -2.01 0.09 -30.26
C ILE A 153 -1.17 0.19 -28.97
N PHE A 154 -0.55 1.34 -28.72
CA PHE A 154 0.22 1.58 -27.49
C PHE A 154 -0.64 1.45 -26.22
N ILE A 155 -1.80 2.10 -26.16
CA ILE A 155 -2.73 1.99 -25.02
C ILE A 155 -3.19 0.54 -24.84
N THR A 156 -3.55 -0.12 -25.94
CA THR A 156 -4.05 -1.51 -25.90
C THR A 156 -2.97 -2.47 -25.41
N GLY A 157 -1.74 -2.31 -25.89
CA GLY A 157 -0.59 -3.07 -25.44
C GLY A 157 -0.27 -2.86 -23.96
N LEU A 158 -0.37 -1.62 -23.47
CA LEU A 158 -0.24 -1.33 -22.04
C LEU A 158 -1.34 -1.97 -21.20
N SER A 159 -2.60 -1.84 -21.62
CA SER A 159 -3.72 -2.49 -20.93
C SER A 159 -3.54 -4.01 -20.88
N PHE A 160 -3.14 -4.63 -21.98
CA PHE A 160 -2.84 -6.06 -22.02
C PHE A 160 -1.69 -6.43 -21.08
N PHE A 161 -0.59 -5.66 -21.08
CA PHE A 161 0.53 -5.86 -20.18
C PHE A 161 0.09 -5.85 -18.71
N PHE A 162 -0.72 -4.87 -18.29
CA PHE A 162 -1.21 -4.78 -16.91
C PHE A 162 -2.13 -5.94 -16.55
N THR A 163 -3.02 -6.35 -17.46
CA THR A 163 -3.90 -7.51 -17.25
C THR A 163 -3.13 -8.81 -17.06
N VAL A 164 -2.08 -9.04 -17.86
CA VAL A 164 -1.27 -10.27 -17.77
C VAL A 164 -0.31 -10.24 -16.57
N SER A 165 0.16 -9.06 -16.19
CA SER A 165 1.11 -8.88 -15.07
C SER A 165 0.45 -8.97 -13.70
N ASP A 166 -0.88 -8.87 -13.62
CA ASP A 166 -1.63 -8.97 -12.36
C ASP A 166 -1.85 -10.43 -11.95
N GLN A 167 -0.74 -11.12 -11.63
CA GLN A 167 -0.77 -12.47 -11.08
C GLN A 167 -0.75 -12.42 -9.55
N ALA A 168 -1.73 -13.08 -8.93
CA ALA A 168 -1.74 -13.27 -7.49
C ALA A 168 -0.74 -14.36 -7.10
N ASN A 169 0.24 -14.01 -6.27
CA ASN A 169 1.19 -14.98 -5.73
C ASN A 169 0.68 -15.50 -4.39
N PHE A 170 0.01 -16.66 -4.42
CA PHE A 170 -0.50 -17.34 -3.22
C PHE A 170 0.48 -18.38 -2.65
N GLU A 171 1.64 -18.60 -3.28
CA GLU A 171 2.55 -19.70 -2.93
C GLU A 171 3.40 -19.40 -1.68
N ASN A 172 3.37 -18.18 -1.16
CA ASN A 172 4.20 -17.77 -0.01
C ASN A 172 3.60 -18.11 1.37
N TYR A 173 2.43 -18.77 1.44
CA TYR A 173 1.73 -19.01 2.72
C TYR A 173 1.73 -20.47 3.18
N TYR A 174 2.37 -21.39 2.44
CA TYR A 174 2.32 -22.82 2.77
C TYR A 174 2.90 -23.14 4.15
N CYS A 175 3.93 -22.42 4.61
CA CYS A 175 4.52 -22.65 5.92
C CYS A 175 3.52 -22.38 7.05
N GLU A 176 2.80 -21.25 7.01
CA GLU A 176 1.84 -20.89 8.04
C GLU A 176 0.65 -21.85 8.04
N VAL A 177 0.18 -22.24 6.84
CA VAL A 177 -0.88 -23.25 6.68
C VAL A 177 -0.47 -24.59 7.31
N ASP A 178 0.77 -25.02 7.11
CA ASP A 178 1.28 -26.27 7.68
C ASP A 178 1.37 -26.22 9.22
N LYS A 179 1.81 -25.10 9.79
CA LYS A 179 1.81 -24.90 11.25
C LYS A 179 0.40 -24.87 11.82
N LEU A 180 -0.53 -24.17 11.16
CA LEU A 180 -1.94 -24.14 11.57
C LEU A 180 -2.57 -25.54 11.53
N ARG A 181 -2.23 -26.35 10.53
CA ARG A 181 -2.62 -27.77 10.46
C ARG A 181 -2.00 -28.60 11.58
N THR A 182 -0.74 -28.34 11.92
CA THR A 182 -0.06 -29.00 13.04
C THR A 182 -0.78 -28.68 14.36
N ILE A 183 -1.11 -27.41 14.61
CA ILE A 183 -1.87 -26.99 15.80
C ILE A 183 -3.26 -27.64 15.83
N SER A 184 -3.98 -27.67 14.70
CA SER A 184 -5.35 -28.18 14.64
C SER A 184 -5.43 -29.68 14.96
N VAL A 185 -4.53 -30.48 14.39
CA VAL A 185 -4.51 -31.95 14.53
C VAL A 185 -3.80 -32.41 15.81
N SER A 186 -2.89 -31.61 16.38
CA SER A 186 -2.14 -32.01 17.59
C SER A 186 -3.06 -32.38 18.75
N SER A 187 -2.76 -33.45 19.48
CA SER A 187 -3.49 -33.82 20.69
C SER A 187 -3.05 -33.02 21.93
N MET A 188 -1.96 -32.25 21.82
CA MET A 188 -1.37 -31.50 22.94
C MET A 188 -2.08 -30.16 23.18
N ASP A 189 -2.09 -29.73 24.44
CA ASP A 189 -2.67 -28.44 24.88
C ASP A 189 -1.72 -27.27 24.60
N VAL A 190 -0.41 -27.56 24.59
CA VAL A 190 0.65 -26.64 24.21
C VAL A 190 1.43 -27.29 23.07
N VAL A 191 1.48 -26.63 21.92
CA VAL A 191 2.11 -27.15 20.70
C VAL A 191 3.42 -26.43 20.43
N ALA A 192 4.53 -27.16 20.45
CA ALA A 192 5.82 -26.65 20.00
C ALA A 192 5.90 -26.68 18.47
N LEU A 193 6.32 -25.57 17.87
CA LEU A 193 6.47 -25.40 16.42
C LEU A 193 7.94 -25.12 16.08
N ARG A 194 8.43 -25.64 14.96
CA ARG A 194 9.80 -25.34 14.48
C ARG A 194 9.96 -23.87 14.02
N ASP A 195 11.18 -23.34 14.15
CA ASP A 195 11.55 -21.90 14.05
C ASP A 195 11.65 -21.25 12.65
N ASP A 196 10.82 -21.64 11.70
CA ASP A 196 11.00 -21.22 10.30
C ASP A 196 9.88 -20.34 9.76
N CYS A 197 8.78 -20.20 10.50
CA CYS A 197 7.61 -19.49 10.01
C CYS A 197 6.74 -18.96 11.16
N PRO A 198 6.61 -17.63 11.32
CA PRO A 198 5.75 -17.05 12.34
C PRO A 198 4.28 -17.39 12.05
N VAL A 199 3.51 -17.65 13.11
CA VAL A 199 2.08 -18.03 13.02
C VAL A 199 1.22 -16.93 13.62
N MET A 200 0.39 -16.31 12.79
CA MET A 200 -0.49 -15.20 13.18
C MET A 200 0.25 -14.05 13.88
N GLU A 201 1.51 -13.84 13.52
CA GLU A 201 2.37 -12.79 14.05
C GLU A 201 3.43 -12.36 13.03
N PHE A 202 4.02 -11.18 13.22
CA PHE A 202 5.09 -10.67 12.36
C PHE A 202 6.49 -11.12 12.81
N ARG A 203 6.60 -11.73 13.98
CA ARG A 203 7.84 -12.21 14.60
C ARG A 203 7.62 -13.61 15.14
N ILE A 204 8.74 -14.30 15.31
CA ILE A 204 8.76 -15.59 15.99
C ILE A 204 8.40 -15.37 17.47
N ALA A 205 7.43 -16.13 17.96
CA ALA A 205 7.03 -16.11 19.37
C ALA A 205 7.58 -17.33 20.10
N HIS A 206 8.64 -17.13 20.89
CA HIS A 206 9.25 -18.21 21.67
C HIS A 206 8.48 -18.58 22.95
N ASP A 207 7.58 -17.70 23.38
CA ASP A 207 6.79 -17.90 24.58
C ASP A 207 5.34 -18.28 24.22
N LYS A 208 4.82 -19.31 24.89
CA LYS A 208 3.45 -19.79 24.76
C LYS A 208 2.44 -18.72 25.22
N GLU A 209 2.81 -17.84 26.16
CA GLU A 209 1.91 -16.79 26.64
C GLU A 209 1.52 -15.81 25.51
N ASN A 210 2.40 -15.58 24.54
CA ASN A 210 2.12 -14.75 23.37
C ASN A 210 1.05 -15.35 22.43
N SER A 211 0.66 -16.61 22.64
CA SER A 211 -0.34 -17.30 21.84
C SER A 211 -1.74 -17.32 22.44
N ILE A 212 -1.95 -16.82 23.67
CA ILE A 212 -3.25 -16.94 24.39
C ILE A 212 -4.42 -16.42 23.55
N LEU A 213 -4.35 -15.17 23.08
CA LEU A 213 -5.42 -14.57 22.27
C LEU A 213 -5.55 -15.24 20.89
N LYS A 214 -4.44 -15.75 20.35
CA LYS A 214 -4.43 -16.46 19.05
C LYS A 214 -5.12 -17.81 19.18
N ALA A 215 -4.85 -18.55 20.26
CA ALA A 215 -5.47 -19.82 20.59
C ALA A 215 -6.98 -19.68 20.75
N GLU A 216 -7.45 -18.62 21.41
CA GLU A 216 -8.86 -18.29 21.50
C GLU A 216 -9.48 -17.98 20.13
N LEU A 217 -8.76 -17.24 19.28
CA LEU A 217 -9.23 -16.89 17.95
C LEU A 217 -9.34 -18.13 17.05
N LEU A 218 -8.33 -19.01 17.07
CA LEU A 218 -8.33 -20.28 16.34
C LEU A 218 -9.48 -21.19 16.78
N TYR A 219 -9.78 -21.23 18.08
CA TYR A 219 -10.93 -21.95 18.61
C TYR A 219 -12.25 -21.34 18.11
N LYS A 220 -12.40 -20.01 18.19
CA LYS A 220 -13.60 -19.30 17.69
C LYS A 220 -13.81 -19.48 16.19
N TRP A 221 -12.74 -19.65 15.42
CA TRP A 221 -12.78 -19.93 13.98
C TRP A 221 -12.98 -21.43 13.65
N ASN A 222 -13.19 -22.28 14.65
CA ASN A 222 -13.30 -23.73 14.49
C ASN A 222 -12.10 -24.38 13.81
N ILE A 223 -10.90 -23.80 13.95
CA ILE A 223 -9.65 -24.41 13.48
C ILE A 223 -9.15 -25.43 14.49
N THR A 224 -9.32 -25.17 15.78
CA THR A 224 -9.00 -26.10 16.87
C THR A 224 -10.26 -26.49 17.63
N SER A 225 -10.30 -27.70 18.20
CA SER A 225 -11.43 -28.18 19.02
C SER A 225 -11.52 -27.52 20.41
N LYS A 226 -10.42 -26.92 20.86
CA LYS A 226 -10.29 -26.15 22.11
C LYS A 226 -9.17 -25.11 21.94
N PRO A 227 -9.07 -24.09 22.83
CA PRO A 227 -7.93 -23.20 22.84
C PRO A 227 -6.64 -23.99 23.06
N LYS A 228 -5.73 -23.98 22.08
CA LYS A 228 -4.42 -24.65 22.15
C LYS A 228 -3.33 -23.58 22.08
N LEU A 229 -2.49 -23.51 23.10
CA LEU A 229 -1.35 -22.61 23.10
C LEU A 229 -0.27 -23.16 22.17
N PHE A 230 0.57 -22.28 21.66
CA PHE A 230 1.70 -22.65 20.83
C PHE A 230 2.86 -21.69 20.99
N TYR A 231 4.06 -22.18 20.73
CA TYR A 231 5.29 -21.38 20.71
C TYR A 231 6.24 -21.95 19.66
N GLN A 232 7.20 -21.13 19.24
CA GLN A 232 8.19 -21.49 18.25
C GLN A 232 9.52 -21.74 18.96
N GLU A 233 10.02 -22.97 18.85
CA GLU A 233 11.34 -23.35 19.35
C GLU A 233 12.40 -22.55 18.61
N ALA A 234 13.53 -22.23 19.24
CA ALA A 234 14.64 -21.56 18.54
C ALA A 234 15.30 -22.52 17.54
N LYS A 235 15.73 -22.03 16.39
CA LYS A 235 16.46 -22.82 15.40
C LYS A 235 17.79 -23.26 16.02
N ILE A 236 17.98 -24.57 16.19
CA ILE A 236 19.30 -25.13 16.51
C ILE A 236 20.08 -25.09 15.19
N GLU A 237 21.11 -24.24 15.10
CA GLU A 237 22.05 -24.25 13.98
C GLU A 237 22.93 -25.51 14.12
N ASP A 238 22.75 -26.46 13.19
CA ASP A 238 23.65 -27.60 12.97
C ASP A 238 24.82 -27.20 12.06
#